data_AF-A0A969Q1J9-F1
#
_entry.id   AF-A0A969Q1J9-F1
#
_cell.length_a   1.000
_cell.length_b   1.000
_cell.length_c   1.000
_cell.angle_alpha   90.00
_cell.angle_beta   90.00
_cell.angle_gamma   90.00
#
_symmetry.space_group_name_H-M   'P 1'
#
loop_
_entity.id
_entity.type
_entity.pdbx_description
1 polymer ?
#
loop_
_entity_poly.entity_id
_entity_poly.type
_entity_poly.pdbx_seq_one_letter_code
_entity_poly.pdbx_strand_id
1 'polypeptide(L)'
;MPYGLIRNGAVVMDGPRIAWVGEAAMLPAQFAGAEAIRLDGRLVTPGLVDCHTHVVFAGNRAAEFEQRLNGASYEDIARAGGGIQSTVTATRRIKDAPLLAETLARVDAMMGEGVTTLEIKSGYGLDIDTEIKMLRVARVIGRIRPLGVVTSFLGAHAVPVTYAGRADAYLDEVCFPALEAAHAARFVDAVDGFCEGIAFSPAQIERLFNKARSLGLPVKLHAEQLSNLGGAALDTFALEPPPADWPLLRLPNVTLTPHIAGASQESAQRGAESVAQDVANFLPDDPCCIVPIERNWGLDNMTQPLLIGIDIGTTSTKAVLVDAQGNLLGEASQEYRTHYPHPNWAEQDPEDWWRATCAVLPRLLAATQTDPAAIAGVGISCQAPTMTALDHTGQPIYPALIWLD
;
A
#
# COMPACT_ATOMS: atom_id res chain seq x y z
N MET A 1 10.78 22.79 1.75
CA MET A 1 10.68 22.28 3.13
C MET A 1 12.07 22.38 3.78
N PRO A 2 12.26 23.07 4.92
CA PRO A 2 13.51 22.97 5.65
C PRO A 2 13.65 21.56 6.23
N TYR A 3 14.81 20.93 6.06
CA TYR A 3 15.15 19.56 6.48
C TYR A 3 15.19 19.35 8.01
N GLY A 4 14.38 20.07 8.78
CA GLY A 4 14.40 20.05 10.25
C GLY A 4 15.71 20.58 10.88
N LEU A 5 16.50 21.36 10.13
CA LEU A 5 17.81 21.83 10.59
C LEU A 5 17.68 22.81 11.78
N ILE A 6 18.25 22.43 12.92
CA ILE A 6 18.38 23.28 14.10
C ILE A 6 19.78 23.89 14.10
N ARG A 7 19.87 25.21 13.90
CA ARG A 7 21.16 25.94 13.97
C ARG A 7 21.59 26.08 15.42
N ASN A 8 22.89 25.91 15.69
CA ASN A 8 23.45 25.93 17.05
C ASN A 8 22.66 25.01 18.01
N GLY A 9 22.30 23.82 17.54
CA GLY A 9 21.54 22.85 18.31
C GLY A 9 22.37 22.14 19.38
N ALA A 10 21.68 21.55 20.34
CA ALA A 10 22.21 20.61 21.31
C ALA A 10 21.32 19.37 21.38
N VAL A 11 21.94 18.22 21.66
CA VAL A 11 21.26 16.94 21.91
C VAL A 11 21.67 16.48 23.30
N VAL A 12 20.70 16.18 24.14
CA VAL A 12 20.91 15.61 25.47
C VAL A 12 20.61 14.13 25.41
N MET A 13 21.58 13.32 25.82
CA MET A 13 21.44 11.87 25.92
C MET A 13 21.22 11.46 27.37
N ASP A 14 20.29 10.53 27.60
CA ASP A 14 20.13 9.79 28.86
C ASP A 14 20.36 8.30 28.56
N GLY A 15 21.59 7.85 28.84
CA GLY A 15 22.07 6.53 28.40
C GLY A 15 21.89 6.34 26.89
N PRO A 16 21.14 5.33 26.43
CA PRO A 16 20.94 5.05 25.00
C PRO A 16 19.82 5.88 24.34
N ARG A 17 19.14 6.77 25.09
CA ARG A 17 17.98 7.52 24.60
C ARG A 17 18.28 9.00 24.48
N ILE A 18 17.64 9.65 23.51
CA ILE A 18 17.62 11.11 23.44
C ILE A 18 16.63 11.62 24.48
N ALA A 19 17.11 12.37 25.46
CA ALA A 19 16.27 13.02 26.46
C ALA A 19 15.71 14.36 25.96
N TRP A 20 16.46 15.06 25.11
CA TRP A 20 16.04 16.34 24.55
C TRP A 20 16.86 16.70 23.29
N VAL A 21 16.24 17.40 22.34
CA VAL A 21 16.89 17.98 21.15
C VAL A 21 16.29 19.34 20.85
N GLY A 22 17.13 20.35 20.62
CA GLY A 22 16.66 21.71 20.38
C GLY A 22 17.80 22.71 20.21
N GLU A 23 17.47 23.99 20.09
CA GLU A 23 18.46 25.07 20.07
C GLU A 23 19.21 25.13 21.40
N ALA A 24 20.55 25.19 21.39
CA ALA A 24 21.34 25.16 22.62
C ALA A 24 20.98 26.29 23.61
N ALA A 25 20.49 27.43 23.12
CA ALA A 25 20.02 28.54 23.95
C ALA A 25 18.75 28.20 24.76
N MET A 26 18.00 27.19 24.34
CA MET A 26 16.76 26.71 24.95
C MET A 26 16.98 25.45 25.80
N LEU A 27 18.23 25.10 26.12
CA LEU A 27 18.55 23.94 26.94
C LEU A 27 17.83 24.02 28.31
N PRO A 28 16.99 23.03 28.67
CA PRO A 28 16.29 23.03 29.95
C PRO A 28 17.26 23.09 31.14
N ALA A 29 16.92 23.88 32.17
CA ALA A 29 17.77 24.13 33.33
C ALA A 29 18.19 22.85 34.07
N GLN A 30 17.35 21.81 34.05
CA GLN A 30 17.66 20.50 34.63
C GLN A 30 18.88 19.81 33.99
N PHE A 31 19.29 20.22 32.78
CA PHE A 31 20.44 19.69 32.06
C PHE A 31 21.67 20.63 32.08
N ALA A 32 21.59 21.80 32.74
CA ALA A 32 22.65 22.80 32.69
C ALA A 32 24.00 22.34 33.27
N GLY A 33 23.99 21.33 34.15
CA GLY A 33 25.19 20.74 34.75
C GLY A 33 25.65 19.42 34.10
N ALA A 34 25.03 18.99 33.00
CA ALA A 34 25.42 17.76 32.32
C ALA A 34 26.82 17.87 31.69
N GLU A 35 27.53 16.74 31.59
CA GLU A 35 28.77 16.68 30.82
C GLU A 35 28.50 17.02 29.34
N ALA A 36 29.30 17.92 28.77
CA ALA A 36 29.07 18.45 27.44
C ALA A 36 30.24 18.15 26.50
N ILE A 37 29.94 17.60 25.32
CA ILE A 37 30.89 17.39 24.23
C ILE A 37 30.64 18.44 23.16
N ARG A 38 31.66 19.26 22.86
CA ARG A 38 31.56 20.25 21.77
C ARG A 38 31.84 19.58 20.43
N LEU A 39 30.92 19.76 19.48
CA LEU A 39 31.05 19.22 18.13
C LEU A 39 31.58 20.25 17.11
N ASP A 40 31.91 21.46 17.59
CA ASP A 40 32.52 22.56 16.83
C ASP A 40 31.81 22.89 15.51
N GLY A 41 30.48 22.92 15.55
CA GLY A 41 29.65 23.29 14.41
C GLY A 41 29.49 22.19 13.34
N ARG A 42 29.96 20.96 13.59
CA ARG A 42 29.67 19.82 12.71
C ARG A 42 28.17 19.52 12.67
N LEU A 43 27.72 19.07 11.50
CA LEU A 43 26.36 18.58 11.31
C LEU A 43 26.17 17.27 12.08
N VAL A 44 25.04 17.17 12.79
CA VAL A 44 24.58 15.95 13.44
C VAL A 44 23.27 15.54 12.80
N THR A 45 23.16 14.28 12.41
CA THR A 45 21.94 13.66 11.88
C THR A 45 21.60 12.44 12.74
N PRO A 46 20.37 11.91 12.64
CA PRO A 46 20.12 10.52 13.01
C PRO A 46 21.10 9.59 12.29
N GLY A 47 21.43 8.47 12.92
CA GLY A 47 22.17 7.41 12.24
C GLY A 47 21.38 6.88 11.05
N LEU A 48 22.07 6.49 9.98
CA LEU A 48 21.42 6.02 8.77
C LEU A 48 20.77 4.66 9.00
N VAL A 49 19.65 4.44 8.30
CA VAL A 49 18.91 3.18 8.31
C VAL A 49 18.92 2.64 6.88
N ASP A 50 19.49 1.46 6.69
CA ASP A 50 19.36 0.73 5.44
C ASP A 50 18.30 -0.38 5.62
N CYS A 51 17.13 -0.17 5.04
CA CYS A 51 15.96 -1.01 5.26
C CYS A 51 15.85 -2.18 4.28
N HIS A 52 16.82 -2.36 3.37
CA HIS A 52 16.73 -3.39 2.36
C HIS A 52 18.11 -3.91 1.91
N THR A 53 18.58 -5.01 2.51
CA THR A 53 19.83 -5.64 2.06
C THR A 53 19.80 -7.15 1.98
N HIS A 54 20.66 -7.69 1.11
CA HIS A 54 21.02 -9.11 1.07
C HIS A 54 22.50 -9.27 1.43
N VAL A 55 22.95 -8.69 2.55
CA VAL A 55 24.39 -8.60 2.89
C VAL A 55 25.02 -9.94 3.28
N VAL A 56 24.20 -10.91 3.73
CA VAL A 56 24.62 -12.27 4.06
C VAL A 56 24.63 -13.12 2.79
N PHE A 57 25.80 -13.40 2.24
CA PHE A 57 26.03 -14.34 1.15
C PHE A 57 27.51 -14.71 1.09
N ALA A 58 27.83 -15.80 0.38
CA ALA A 58 29.21 -16.18 0.11
C ALA A 58 29.60 -15.97 -1.35
N GLY A 59 30.90 -15.77 -1.57
CA GLY A 59 31.46 -15.54 -2.90
C GLY A 59 31.13 -14.16 -3.46
N ASN A 60 31.24 -14.01 -4.78
CA ASN A 60 30.90 -12.78 -5.50
C ASN A 60 30.51 -13.13 -6.95
N ARG A 61 29.99 -12.15 -7.68
CA ARG A 61 29.58 -12.30 -9.08
C ARG A 61 30.43 -11.47 -10.05
N ALA A 62 31.68 -11.17 -9.69
CA ALA A 62 32.57 -10.36 -10.53
C ALA A 62 32.89 -11.04 -11.86
N ALA A 63 33.12 -12.35 -11.87
CA ALA A 63 33.37 -13.12 -13.09
C ALA A 63 32.14 -13.10 -14.04
N GLU A 64 30.93 -13.17 -13.49
CA GLU A 64 29.71 -13.02 -14.30
C GLU A 64 29.61 -11.60 -14.88
N PHE A 65 29.91 -10.58 -14.07
CA PHE A 65 29.91 -9.19 -14.53
C PHE A 65 30.90 -8.97 -15.68
N GLU A 66 32.10 -9.55 -15.58
CA GLU A 66 33.09 -9.55 -16.67
C GLU A 66 32.59 -10.25 -17.93
N GLN A 67 31.90 -11.40 -17.81
CA GLN A 67 31.31 -12.08 -18.97
C GLN A 67 30.25 -11.21 -19.66
N ARG A 68 29.40 -10.52 -18.89
CA ARG A 68 28.41 -9.57 -19.44
C ARG A 68 29.08 -8.43 -20.21
N LEU A 69 30.16 -7.88 -19.67
CA LEU A 69 30.94 -6.82 -20.36
C LEU A 69 31.56 -7.32 -21.67
N ASN A 70 31.88 -8.61 -21.75
CA ASN A 70 32.39 -9.26 -22.96
C ASN A 70 31.27 -9.75 -23.91
N GLY A 71 30.00 -9.38 -23.66
CA GLY A 71 28.88 -9.66 -24.55
C GLY A 71 28.20 -11.02 -24.36
N ALA A 72 28.48 -11.75 -23.28
CA ALA A 72 27.75 -12.99 -22.98
C ALA A 72 26.27 -12.71 -22.75
N SER A 73 25.39 -13.52 -23.35
CA SER A 73 23.95 -13.41 -23.13
C SER A 73 23.56 -13.91 -21.73
N TYR A 74 22.37 -13.52 -21.26
CA TYR A 74 21.84 -14.03 -20.00
C TYR A 74 21.70 -15.56 -20.00
N GLU A 75 21.36 -16.16 -21.15
CA GLU A 75 21.29 -17.61 -21.32
C GLU A 75 22.65 -18.28 -21.18
N ASP A 76 23.70 -17.72 -21.77
CA ASP A 76 25.05 -18.27 -21.69
C ASP A 76 25.56 -18.28 -20.24
N ILE A 77 25.29 -17.19 -19.53
CA ILE A 77 25.61 -17.04 -18.11
C ILE A 77 24.83 -18.04 -17.26
N ALA A 78 23.53 -18.20 -17.51
CA ALA A 78 22.70 -19.16 -16.80
C ALA A 78 23.16 -20.61 -17.05
N ARG A 79 23.51 -20.97 -18.30
CA ARG A 79 24.07 -22.28 -18.65
C ARG A 79 25.42 -22.55 -17.98
N ALA A 80 26.23 -21.52 -17.77
CA ALA A 80 27.49 -21.62 -17.04
C ALA A 80 27.31 -21.72 -15.51
N GLY A 81 26.06 -21.76 -15.00
CA GLY A 81 25.77 -21.79 -13.57
C GLY A 81 25.88 -20.43 -12.87
N GLY A 82 25.86 -19.35 -13.65
CA GLY A 82 25.80 -17.97 -13.15
C GLY A 82 24.43 -17.59 -12.60
N GLY A 83 24.20 -16.30 -12.38
CA GLY A 83 22.94 -15.83 -11.81
C GLY A 83 22.86 -16.08 -10.29
N ILE A 84 21.63 -15.99 -9.76
CA ILE A 84 21.35 -16.26 -8.34
C ILE A 84 21.83 -17.65 -7.89
N GLN A 85 21.82 -18.64 -8.78
CA GLN A 85 22.22 -20.01 -8.46
C GLN A 85 23.70 -20.14 -8.08
N SER A 86 24.57 -19.28 -8.63
CA SER A 86 25.98 -19.22 -8.23
C SER A 86 26.12 -18.82 -6.75
N THR A 87 25.40 -17.77 -6.33
CA THR A 87 25.37 -17.28 -4.96
C THR A 87 24.71 -18.29 -4.01
N VAL A 88 23.62 -18.92 -4.43
CA VAL A 88 22.96 -20.00 -3.67
C VAL A 88 23.92 -21.15 -3.43
N THR A 89 24.62 -21.61 -4.47
CA THR A 89 25.58 -22.71 -4.37
C THR A 89 26.73 -22.38 -3.42
N ALA A 90 27.32 -21.19 -3.52
CA ALA A 90 28.38 -20.75 -2.63
C ALA A 90 27.87 -20.64 -1.17
N THR A 91 26.70 -20.05 -0.97
CA THR A 91 26.12 -19.82 0.36
C THR A 91 25.70 -21.12 1.04
N ARG A 92 25.23 -22.12 0.30
CA ARG A 92 24.98 -23.47 0.83
C ARG A 92 26.26 -24.15 1.33
N ARG A 93 27.35 -24.08 0.54
CA ARG A 93 28.62 -24.79 0.82
C ARG A 93 29.39 -24.19 2.00
N ILE A 94 29.33 -22.88 2.20
CA ILE A 94 30.08 -22.22 3.27
C ILE A 94 29.47 -22.55 4.65
N LYS A 95 30.33 -22.67 5.66
CA LYS A 95 29.91 -22.83 7.07
C LYS A 95 29.61 -21.47 7.71
N ASP A 96 28.91 -21.47 8.84
CA ASP A 96 28.48 -20.26 9.56
C ASP A 96 29.61 -19.27 9.88
N ALA A 97 30.70 -19.74 10.49
CA ALA A 97 31.80 -18.87 10.92
C ALA A 97 32.49 -18.13 9.76
N PRO A 98 32.89 -18.81 8.65
CA PRO A 98 33.44 -18.09 7.50
C PRO A 98 32.40 -17.22 6.78
N LEU A 99 31.12 -17.62 6.71
CA LEU A 99 30.05 -16.76 6.17
C LEU A 99 29.87 -15.47 6.98
N LEU A 100 29.91 -15.58 8.32
CA LEU A 100 29.87 -14.43 9.21
C LEU A 100 31.09 -13.52 8.97
N ALA A 101 32.30 -14.07 8.88
CA ALA A 101 33.52 -13.30 8.66
C ALA A 101 33.46 -12.52 7.32
N GLU A 102 33.04 -13.16 6.23
CA GLU A 102 32.86 -12.49 4.93
C GLU A 102 31.78 -11.40 5.01
N THR A 103 30.71 -11.65 5.75
CA THR A 103 29.60 -10.68 5.90
C THR A 103 30.01 -9.47 6.73
N LEU A 104 30.78 -9.67 7.80
CA LEU A 104 31.22 -8.58 8.67
C LEU A 104 32.06 -7.54 7.92
N ALA A 105 32.88 -7.95 6.95
CA ALA A 105 33.64 -7.00 6.14
C ALA A 105 32.74 -5.99 5.42
N ARG A 106 31.58 -6.44 4.92
CA ARG A 106 30.58 -5.58 4.27
C ARG A 106 29.83 -4.72 5.29
N VAL A 107 29.39 -5.32 6.39
CA VAL A 107 28.66 -4.60 7.44
C VAL A 107 29.52 -3.53 8.09
N ASP A 108 30.79 -3.80 8.37
CA ASP A 108 31.72 -2.85 8.97
C ASP A 108 31.97 -1.65 8.03
N ALA A 109 31.97 -1.88 6.71
CA ALA A 109 32.04 -0.80 5.73
C ALA A 109 30.77 0.09 5.76
N MET A 110 29.58 -0.52 5.79
CA MET A 110 28.31 0.22 5.89
C MET A 110 28.21 1.03 7.18
N MET A 111 28.68 0.48 8.31
CA MET A 111 28.77 1.19 9.58
C MET A 111 29.74 2.38 9.49
N GLY A 112 30.84 2.24 8.75
CA GLY A 112 31.79 3.32 8.46
C GLY A 112 31.18 4.50 7.71
N GLU A 113 30.08 4.28 6.99
CA GLU A 113 29.30 5.31 6.29
C GLU A 113 28.18 5.92 7.16
N GLY A 114 28.04 5.47 8.42
CA GLY A 114 27.07 6.00 9.37
C GLY A 114 25.78 5.17 9.50
N VAL A 115 25.72 3.97 8.94
CA VAL A 115 24.59 3.04 9.15
C VAL A 115 24.58 2.54 10.59
N THR A 116 23.44 2.74 11.26
CA THR A 116 23.22 2.32 12.66
C THR A 116 22.10 1.30 12.81
N THR A 117 21.25 1.16 11.79
CA THR A 117 20.24 0.09 11.71
C THR A 117 20.24 -0.51 10.31
N LEU A 118 20.28 -1.83 10.25
CA LEU A 118 20.40 -2.60 9.03
C LEU A 118 19.32 -3.69 9.00
N GLU A 119 18.57 -3.73 7.92
CA GLU A 119 17.73 -4.87 7.60
C GLU A 119 18.53 -5.90 6.78
N ILE A 120 18.41 -7.18 7.14
CA ILE A 120 19.14 -8.27 6.52
C ILE A 120 18.17 -9.39 6.12
N LYS A 121 18.11 -9.67 4.82
CA LYS A 121 17.31 -10.77 4.25
C LYS A 121 18.09 -12.09 4.21
N SER A 122 17.35 -13.19 4.25
CA SER A 122 17.83 -14.48 3.76
C SER A 122 17.66 -14.60 2.23
N GLY A 123 17.33 -15.78 1.68
CA GLY A 123 16.98 -15.92 0.26
C GLY A 123 18.11 -16.35 -0.68
N TYR A 124 19.31 -16.61 -0.16
CA TYR A 124 20.37 -17.33 -0.90
C TYR A 124 20.56 -18.76 -0.38
N GLY A 125 19.60 -19.28 0.38
CA GLY A 125 19.56 -20.68 0.78
C GLY A 125 18.69 -21.51 -0.16
N LEU A 126 17.42 -21.13 -0.32
CA LEU A 126 16.41 -21.91 -1.04
C LEU A 126 16.29 -23.37 -0.56
N ASP A 127 16.71 -23.61 0.68
CA ASP A 127 16.55 -24.84 1.46
C ASP A 127 16.45 -24.46 2.95
N ILE A 128 15.86 -25.34 3.76
CA ILE A 128 15.53 -25.05 5.17
C ILE A 128 16.78 -24.67 5.96
N ASP A 129 17.82 -25.50 5.90
CA ASP A 129 19.02 -25.36 6.72
C ASP A 129 19.79 -24.07 6.41
N THR A 130 19.88 -23.71 5.14
CA THR A 130 20.65 -22.55 4.69
C THR A 130 19.88 -21.25 4.94
N GLU A 131 18.56 -21.22 4.74
CA GLU A 131 17.74 -20.05 5.12
C GLU A 131 17.87 -19.74 6.62
N ILE A 132 17.79 -20.77 7.47
CA ILE A 132 17.99 -20.64 8.92
C ILE A 132 19.42 -20.19 9.24
N LYS A 133 20.43 -20.77 8.57
CA LYS A 133 21.84 -20.38 8.73
C LYS A 133 22.05 -18.89 8.45
N MET A 134 21.49 -18.37 7.35
CA MET A 134 21.62 -16.95 6.99
C MET A 134 21.01 -16.03 8.05
N LEU A 135 19.79 -16.34 8.50
CA LEU A 135 19.12 -15.54 9.55
C LEU A 135 19.85 -15.64 10.89
N ARG A 136 20.40 -16.81 11.23
CA ARG A 136 21.24 -16.98 12.42
C ARG A 136 22.50 -16.11 12.34
N VAL A 137 23.19 -16.08 11.20
CA VAL A 137 24.34 -15.19 10.96
C VAL A 137 23.93 -13.72 11.13
N ALA A 138 22.80 -13.31 10.55
CA ALA A 138 22.27 -11.95 10.70
C ALA A 138 22.05 -11.57 12.18
N ARG A 139 21.44 -12.47 12.98
CA ARG A 139 21.25 -12.24 14.43
C ARG A 139 22.56 -12.18 15.20
N VAL A 140 23.58 -12.93 14.81
CA VAL A 140 24.90 -12.84 15.45
C VAL A 140 25.53 -11.47 15.20
N ILE A 141 25.41 -10.92 13.98
CA ILE A 141 25.93 -9.58 13.64
C ILE A 141 25.41 -8.51 14.62
N GLY A 142 24.09 -8.45 14.83
CA GLY A 142 23.48 -7.48 15.75
C GLY A 142 23.85 -7.68 17.23
N ARG A 143 24.45 -8.82 17.60
CA ARG A 143 24.98 -9.07 18.96
C ARG A 143 26.44 -8.68 19.11
N ILE A 144 27.23 -8.77 18.04
CA ILE A 144 28.69 -8.56 18.07
C ILE A 144 29.11 -7.21 17.46
N ARG A 145 28.15 -6.40 17.01
CA ARG A 145 28.33 -5.03 16.53
C ARG A 145 27.32 -4.11 17.19
N PRO A 146 27.68 -2.83 17.44
CA PRO A 146 26.74 -1.80 17.88
C PRO A 146 25.85 -1.36 16.71
N LEU A 147 25.03 -2.29 16.21
CA LEU A 147 24.19 -2.13 15.03
C LEU A 147 22.81 -2.73 15.32
N GLY A 148 21.75 -1.95 15.11
CA GLY A 148 20.40 -2.50 15.10
C GLY A 148 20.22 -3.43 13.90
N VAL A 149 19.82 -4.68 14.13
CA VAL A 149 19.57 -5.64 13.04
C VAL A 149 18.14 -6.11 13.06
N VAL A 150 17.45 -5.90 11.92
CA VAL A 150 16.13 -6.45 11.64
C VAL A 150 16.28 -7.55 10.58
N THR A 151 15.64 -8.70 10.77
CA THR A 151 15.79 -9.82 9.83
C THR A 151 14.51 -10.11 9.05
N SER A 152 14.65 -10.36 7.75
CA SER A 152 13.55 -10.77 6.88
C SER A 152 13.78 -12.15 6.31
N PHE A 153 12.82 -13.06 6.49
CA PHE A 153 12.83 -14.33 5.80
C PHE A 153 12.43 -14.12 4.34
N LEU A 154 13.29 -14.50 3.40
CA LEU A 154 13.07 -14.38 1.96
C LEU A 154 13.24 -15.74 1.26
N GLY A 155 12.66 -16.81 1.80
CA GLY A 155 12.69 -18.13 1.16
C GLY A 155 12.05 -18.13 -0.24
N ALA A 156 11.09 -17.23 -0.50
CA ALA A 156 10.50 -17.01 -1.82
C ALA A 156 11.29 -15.98 -2.66
N HIS A 157 12.62 -16.10 -2.70
CA HIS A 157 13.48 -15.24 -3.54
C HIS A 157 13.53 -15.71 -4.99
N ALA A 158 13.58 -17.03 -5.19
CA ALA A 158 13.58 -17.67 -6.51
C ALA A 158 13.15 -19.13 -6.35
N VAL A 159 12.74 -19.75 -7.45
CA VAL A 159 12.46 -21.18 -7.49
C VAL A 159 13.79 -21.94 -7.71
N PRO A 160 14.22 -22.83 -6.79
CA PRO A 160 15.42 -23.62 -6.99
C PRO A 160 15.29 -24.54 -8.20
N VAL A 161 16.42 -24.83 -8.87
CA VAL A 161 16.44 -25.61 -10.13
C VAL A 161 15.79 -26.99 -9.97
N THR A 162 15.90 -27.62 -8.79
CA THR A 162 15.25 -28.91 -8.48
C THR A 162 13.72 -28.83 -8.46
N TYR A 163 13.14 -27.63 -8.38
CA TYR A 163 11.72 -27.34 -8.39
C TYR A 163 11.27 -26.55 -9.63
N ALA A 164 12.06 -26.54 -10.71
CA ALA A 164 11.66 -25.89 -11.97
C ALA A 164 10.27 -26.35 -12.43
N GLY A 165 9.38 -25.39 -12.73
CA GLY A 165 7.97 -25.66 -13.09
C GLY A 165 7.09 -26.16 -11.94
N ARG A 166 7.61 -26.24 -10.71
CA ARG A 166 6.93 -26.77 -9.51
C ARG A 166 7.05 -25.80 -8.33
N ALA A 167 6.84 -24.51 -8.60
CA ALA A 167 6.96 -23.43 -7.60
C ALA A 167 6.03 -23.62 -6.40
N ASP A 168 4.78 -24.10 -6.63
CA ASP A 168 3.85 -24.39 -5.54
C ASP A 168 4.35 -25.49 -4.61
N ALA A 169 4.92 -26.57 -5.18
CA ALA A 169 5.54 -27.63 -4.38
C ALA A 169 6.76 -27.13 -3.61
N TYR A 170 7.56 -26.21 -4.18
CA TYR A 170 8.65 -25.57 -3.44
C TYR A 170 8.14 -24.76 -2.25
N LEU A 171 7.04 -24.01 -2.43
CA LEU A 171 6.45 -23.26 -1.34
C LEU A 171 6.01 -24.18 -0.19
N ASP A 172 5.31 -25.27 -0.51
CA ASP A 172 4.75 -26.19 0.47
C ASP A 172 5.80 -27.08 1.15
N GLU A 173 6.76 -27.61 0.38
CA GLU A 173 7.72 -28.60 0.88
C GLU A 173 8.97 -27.97 1.51
N VAL A 174 9.30 -26.71 1.16
CA VAL A 174 10.55 -26.07 1.56
C VAL A 174 10.34 -24.69 2.17
N CYS A 175 9.69 -23.78 1.45
CA CYS A 175 9.60 -22.37 1.88
C CYS A 175 8.81 -22.22 3.18
N PHE A 176 7.61 -22.80 3.28
CA PHE A 176 6.79 -22.71 4.49
C PHE A 176 7.39 -23.46 5.67
N PRO A 177 7.90 -24.70 5.53
CA PRO A 177 8.63 -25.38 6.61
C PRO A 177 9.86 -24.59 7.08
N ALA A 178 10.61 -23.96 6.17
CA ALA A 178 11.74 -23.11 6.52
C ALA A 178 11.32 -21.88 7.32
N LEU A 179 10.22 -21.21 6.91
CA LEU A 179 9.66 -20.07 7.61
C LEU A 179 9.21 -20.46 9.02
N GLU A 180 8.48 -21.56 9.17
CA GLU A 180 8.04 -22.06 10.48
C GLU A 180 9.21 -22.36 11.40
N ALA A 181 10.23 -23.07 10.90
CA ALA A 181 11.41 -23.40 11.69
C ALA A 181 12.21 -22.15 12.09
N ALA A 182 12.37 -21.18 11.17
CA ALA A 182 13.05 -19.92 11.45
C ALA A 182 12.26 -19.05 12.45
N HIS A 183 10.93 -19.03 12.34
CA HIS A 183 10.04 -18.34 13.29
C HIS A 183 10.10 -18.98 14.68
N ALA A 184 10.03 -20.32 14.77
CA ALA A 184 10.16 -21.05 16.04
C ALA A 184 11.51 -20.78 16.73
N ALA A 185 12.58 -20.63 15.94
CA ALA A 185 13.91 -20.25 16.42
C ALA A 185 14.05 -18.74 16.76
N ARG A 186 12.99 -17.93 16.56
CA ARG A 186 12.95 -16.47 16.74
C ARG A 186 14.01 -15.73 15.92
N PHE A 187 14.20 -16.18 14.68
CA PHE A 187 15.16 -15.59 13.75
C PHE A 187 14.52 -14.65 12.72
N VAL A 188 13.20 -14.45 12.74
CA VAL A 188 12.45 -13.70 11.71
C VAL A 188 11.72 -12.52 12.36
N ASP A 189 11.97 -11.31 11.88
CA ASP A 189 11.17 -10.11 12.22
C ASP A 189 10.08 -9.81 11.17
N ALA A 190 10.34 -10.14 9.89
CA ALA A 190 9.40 -9.95 8.78
C ALA A 190 9.52 -11.07 7.73
N VAL A 191 8.50 -11.22 6.89
CA VAL A 191 8.53 -12.12 5.72
C VAL A 191 8.55 -11.29 4.44
N ASP A 192 9.40 -11.68 3.50
CA ASP A 192 9.59 -11.05 2.20
C ASP A 192 9.40 -12.08 1.08
N GLY A 193 9.14 -11.60 -0.13
CA GLY A 193 9.01 -12.41 -1.34
C GLY A 193 9.45 -11.65 -2.58
N PHE A 194 9.70 -12.38 -3.67
CA PHE A 194 9.94 -11.78 -4.98
C PHE A 194 8.77 -12.07 -5.93
N CYS A 195 7.90 -11.07 -6.08
CA CYS A 195 6.76 -11.10 -6.99
C CYS A 195 7.19 -10.64 -8.38
N GLU A 196 7.52 -11.59 -9.25
CA GLU A 196 8.03 -11.30 -10.58
C GLU A 196 7.84 -12.51 -11.50
N GLY A 197 7.74 -12.30 -12.82
CA GLY A 197 7.49 -13.36 -13.79
C GLY A 197 8.59 -14.42 -13.85
N ILE A 198 9.80 -14.08 -13.36
CA ILE A 198 10.94 -15.00 -13.24
C ILE A 198 11.05 -15.66 -11.86
N ALA A 199 10.15 -15.36 -10.92
CA ALA A 199 10.17 -15.84 -9.55
C ALA A 199 8.81 -16.41 -9.13
N PHE A 200 7.98 -15.63 -8.43
CA PHE A 200 6.65 -16.05 -7.95
C PHE A 200 5.55 -15.15 -8.48
N SER A 201 4.40 -15.74 -8.77
CA SER A 201 3.20 -15.00 -9.18
C SER A 201 2.51 -14.30 -7.99
N PRO A 202 1.63 -13.31 -8.23
CA PRO A 202 0.85 -12.69 -7.15
C PRO A 202 0.07 -13.71 -6.30
N ALA A 203 -0.55 -14.71 -6.91
CA ALA A 203 -1.28 -15.76 -6.20
C ALA A 203 -0.36 -16.62 -5.30
N GLN A 204 0.89 -16.85 -5.73
CA GLN A 204 1.88 -17.58 -4.93
C GLN A 204 2.38 -16.74 -3.74
N ILE A 205 2.56 -15.44 -3.94
CA ILE A 205 2.92 -14.49 -2.89
C ILE A 205 1.79 -14.34 -1.87
N GLU A 206 0.52 -14.31 -2.31
CA GLU A 206 -0.63 -14.30 -1.41
C GLU A 206 -0.61 -15.49 -0.45
N ARG A 207 -0.29 -16.69 -0.95
CA ARG A 207 -0.13 -17.89 -0.09
C ARG A 207 0.96 -17.69 0.97
N LEU A 208 2.10 -17.12 0.59
CA LEU A 208 3.18 -16.80 1.53
C LEU A 208 2.76 -15.75 2.57
N PHE A 209 2.04 -14.72 2.17
CA PHE A 209 1.56 -13.68 3.08
C PHE A 209 0.50 -14.20 4.05
N ASN A 210 -0.41 -15.06 3.58
CA ASN A 210 -1.34 -15.77 4.45
C ASN A 210 -0.60 -16.65 5.47
N LYS A 211 0.49 -17.31 5.05
CA LYS A 211 1.35 -18.07 5.97
C LYS A 211 2.02 -17.17 7.01
N ALA A 212 2.63 -16.07 6.58
CA ALA A 212 3.26 -15.08 7.47
C ALA A 212 2.27 -14.50 8.48
N ARG A 213 1.06 -14.17 8.02
CA ARG A 213 -0.05 -13.67 8.86
C ARG A 213 -0.45 -14.69 9.92
N SER A 214 -0.53 -15.98 9.58
CA SER A 214 -0.82 -17.04 10.56
C SER A 214 0.23 -17.16 11.68
N LEU A 215 1.45 -16.66 11.45
CA LEU A 215 2.55 -16.62 12.41
C LEU A 215 2.69 -15.25 13.11
N GLY A 216 1.77 -14.31 12.83
CA GLY A 216 1.82 -12.95 13.37
C GLY A 216 3.01 -12.12 12.89
N LEU A 217 3.56 -12.45 11.73
CA LEU A 217 4.73 -11.75 11.16
C LEU A 217 4.29 -10.67 10.15
N PRO A 218 4.85 -9.46 10.21
CA PRO A 218 4.64 -8.45 9.17
C PRO A 218 5.28 -8.90 7.85
N VAL A 219 4.74 -8.39 6.74
CA VAL A 219 5.18 -8.72 5.39
C VAL A 219 5.79 -7.51 4.67
N LYS A 220 6.60 -7.80 3.66
CA LYS A 220 7.16 -6.86 2.68
C LYS A 220 7.31 -7.59 1.34
N LEU A 221 7.60 -6.86 0.27
CA LEU A 221 7.68 -7.47 -1.07
C LEU A 221 8.68 -6.76 -1.97
N HIS A 222 9.41 -7.55 -2.76
CA HIS A 222 9.99 -7.08 -4.01
C HIS A 222 8.93 -7.20 -5.10
N ALA A 223 8.41 -6.07 -5.55
CA ALA A 223 7.36 -6.00 -6.57
C ALA A 223 7.78 -5.03 -7.67
N GLU A 224 7.29 -5.30 -8.88
CA GLU A 224 7.39 -4.42 -10.05
C GLU A 224 8.82 -4.02 -10.46
N GLN A 225 9.81 -4.87 -10.15
CA GLN A 225 11.21 -4.57 -10.46
C GLN A 225 11.49 -4.67 -11.97
N LEU A 226 10.93 -5.67 -12.65
CA LEU A 226 11.18 -5.94 -14.07
C LEU A 226 9.90 -5.91 -14.90
N SER A 227 8.75 -6.28 -14.33
CA SER A 227 7.44 -6.22 -14.99
C SER A 227 6.33 -5.86 -14.03
N ASN A 228 5.21 -5.33 -14.55
CA ASN A 228 4.05 -4.96 -13.73
C ASN A 228 3.09 -6.15 -13.59
N LEU A 229 3.05 -6.77 -12.41
CA LEU A 229 2.20 -7.93 -12.09
C LEU A 229 1.11 -7.62 -11.06
N GLY A 230 1.10 -6.41 -10.49
CA GLY A 230 0.18 -6.04 -9.40
C GLY A 230 0.59 -6.54 -8.02
N GLY A 231 1.85 -6.96 -7.85
CA GLY A 231 2.43 -7.29 -6.55
C GLY A 231 2.40 -6.11 -5.57
N ALA A 232 2.61 -4.87 -6.04
CA ALA A 232 2.49 -3.67 -5.20
C ALA A 232 1.05 -3.41 -4.71
N ALA A 233 0.06 -3.97 -5.40
CA ALA A 233 -1.36 -3.88 -5.05
C ALA A 233 -1.85 -5.05 -4.18
N LEU A 234 -0.97 -6.00 -3.81
CA LEU A 234 -1.29 -7.05 -2.84
C LEU A 234 -1.42 -6.51 -1.40
N ASP A 235 -1.04 -5.24 -1.19
CA ASP A 235 -1.00 -4.52 0.09
C ASP A 235 -2.29 -3.72 0.37
N THR A 236 -3.39 -4.42 0.65
CA THR A 236 -4.48 -3.85 1.45
C THR A 236 -4.16 -4.13 2.91
N PHE A 237 -4.20 -3.12 3.78
CA PHE A 237 -3.77 -3.23 5.17
C PHE A 237 -4.51 -4.36 5.90
N ALA A 238 -3.89 -4.93 6.94
CA ALA A 238 -4.52 -5.99 7.73
C ALA A 238 -5.86 -5.58 8.40
N LEU A 239 -6.09 -4.27 8.59
CA LEU A 239 -7.35 -3.66 9.00
C LEU A 239 -7.47 -2.30 8.30
N GLU A 240 -8.55 -2.08 7.56
CA GLU A 240 -8.81 -0.81 6.88
C GLU A 240 -10.10 -0.15 7.40
N PRO A 241 -10.03 1.15 7.78
CA PRO A 241 -8.83 1.98 7.90
C PRO A 241 -7.91 1.51 9.05
N PRO A 242 -6.60 1.82 9.01
CA PRO A 242 -5.71 1.54 10.13
C PRO A 242 -6.19 2.25 11.42
N PRO A 243 -5.86 1.73 12.62
CA PRO A 243 -6.25 2.34 13.89
C PRO A 243 -5.87 3.82 13.99
N ALA A 244 -6.67 4.62 14.69
CA ALA A 244 -6.49 6.08 14.77
C ALA A 244 -5.14 6.52 15.38
N ASP A 245 -4.46 5.64 16.11
CA ASP A 245 -3.15 5.89 16.72
C ASP A 245 -1.97 5.42 15.85
N TRP A 246 -2.23 5.02 14.60
CA TRP A 246 -1.21 4.48 13.71
C TRP A 246 -0.13 5.52 13.37
N PRO A 247 1.17 5.20 13.50
CA PRO A 247 2.25 6.18 13.41
C PRO A 247 2.31 6.99 12.11
N LEU A 248 1.90 6.40 10.98
CA LEU A 248 1.92 7.07 9.68
C LEU A 248 0.79 8.10 9.52
N LEU A 249 -0.34 7.97 10.22
CA LEU A 249 -1.41 8.97 10.26
C LEU A 249 -0.98 10.29 10.94
N ARG A 250 0.11 10.27 11.70
CA ARG A 250 0.67 11.44 12.39
C ARG A 250 1.72 12.20 11.58
N LEU A 251 2.11 11.68 10.42
CA LEU A 251 3.10 12.36 9.59
C LEU A 251 2.42 13.47 8.77
N PRO A 252 2.93 14.70 8.80
CA PRO A 252 2.28 15.87 8.19
C PRO A 252 2.21 15.83 6.65
N ASN A 253 2.84 14.83 6.04
CA ASN A 253 3.00 14.64 4.60
C ASN A 253 2.61 13.23 4.15
N VAL A 254 1.84 12.51 4.98
CA VAL A 254 1.28 11.21 4.62
C VAL A 254 -0.23 11.36 4.46
N THR A 255 -0.69 11.15 3.23
CA THR A 255 -2.11 10.98 2.91
C THR A 255 -2.30 9.50 2.59
N LEU A 256 -3.05 8.79 3.42
CA LEU A 256 -3.48 7.43 3.12
C LEU A 256 -4.82 7.52 2.39
N THR A 257 -4.83 7.12 1.12
CA THR A 257 -6.07 6.93 0.37
C THR A 257 -6.62 5.55 0.73
N PRO A 258 -7.88 5.41 1.17
CA PRO A 258 -8.47 4.08 1.34
C PRO A 258 -8.49 3.35 -0.02
N HIS A 259 -8.46 2.02 0.01
CA HIS A 259 -8.70 1.24 -1.20
C HIS A 259 -10.04 1.63 -1.81
N ILE A 260 -10.00 2.10 -3.07
CA ILE A 260 -11.12 1.96 -3.99
C ILE A 260 -10.86 0.66 -4.76
N ALA A 261 -10.94 -0.48 -4.07
CA ALA A 261 -10.91 -1.78 -4.73
C ALA A 261 -12.30 -2.01 -5.36
N GLY A 262 -12.32 -2.27 -6.66
CA GLY A 262 -13.53 -2.61 -7.41
C GLY A 262 -14.32 -3.78 -6.80
N ALA A 263 -15.60 -3.83 -7.13
CA ALA A 263 -16.63 -4.73 -6.61
C ALA A 263 -16.19 -6.20 -6.46
N SER A 264 -15.82 -6.60 -5.24
CA SER A 264 -15.94 -8.00 -4.78
C SER A 264 -17.41 -8.31 -4.52
N GLN A 265 -17.80 -9.59 -4.56
CA GLN A 265 -19.17 -9.98 -4.19
C GLN A 265 -19.50 -9.52 -2.76
N GLU A 266 -18.52 -9.60 -1.87
CA GLU A 266 -18.62 -9.17 -0.48
C GLU A 266 -18.67 -7.65 -0.31
N SER A 267 -18.07 -6.85 -1.20
CA SER A 267 -18.18 -5.38 -1.16
C SER A 267 -19.46 -4.89 -1.82
N ALA A 268 -19.94 -5.54 -2.88
CA ALA A 268 -21.26 -5.30 -3.44
C ALA A 268 -22.36 -5.67 -2.44
N GLN A 269 -22.21 -6.80 -1.74
CA GLN A 269 -23.12 -7.24 -0.70
C GLN A 269 -23.09 -6.30 0.51
N ARG A 270 -21.90 -5.92 1.00
CA ARG A 270 -21.79 -4.94 2.10
C ARG A 270 -22.30 -3.55 1.71
N GLY A 271 -22.10 -3.13 0.46
CA GLY A 271 -22.68 -1.91 -0.08
C GLY A 271 -24.20 -1.96 -0.11
N ALA A 272 -24.78 -3.07 -0.59
CA ALA A 272 -26.23 -3.30 -0.58
C ALA A 272 -26.80 -3.38 0.83
N GLU A 273 -26.10 -4.05 1.76
CA GLU A 273 -26.46 -4.14 3.18
C GLU A 273 -26.37 -2.76 3.86
N SER A 274 -25.35 -1.95 3.56
CA SER A 274 -25.21 -0.60 4.08
C SER A 274 -26.31 0.33 3.57
N VAL A 275 -26.64 0.27 2.27
CA VAL A 275 -27.76 1.04 1.69
C VAL A 275 -29.09 0.60 2.29
N ALA A 276 -29.32 -0.71 2.43
CA ALA A 276 -30.52 -1.23 3.08
C ALA A 276 -30.60 -0.81 4.56
N GLN A 277 -29.46 -0.79 5.25
CA GLN A 277 -29.35 -0.35 6.64
C GLN A 277 -29.56 1.16 6.77
N ASP A 278 -29.04 1.97 5.85
CA ASP A 278 -29.23 3.42 5.83
C ASP A 278 -30.69 3.78 5.54
N VAL A 279 -31.35 3.05 4.64
CA VAL A 279 -32.80 3.13 4.43
C VAL A 279 -33.57 2.68 5.67
N ALA A 280 -33.15 1.58 6.32
CA ALA A 280 -33.78 1.10 7.55
C ALA A 280 -33.58 2.05 8.73
N ASN A 281 -32.46 2.77 8.78
CA ASN A 281 -32.15 3.79 9.77
C ASN A 281 -32.90 5.10 9.50
N PHE A 282 -33.36 5.33 8.27
CA PHE A 282 -34.19 6.47 7.89
C PHE A 282 -35.68 6.28 8.27
N LEU A 283 -36.11 5.04 8.55
CA LEU A 283 -37.50 4.70 8.83
C LEU A 283 -37.97 5.03 10.27
N PRO A 284 -37.10 5.18 11.29
CA PRO A 284 -37.47 5.77 12.57
C PRO A 284 -36.68 7.04 12.89
N ASP A 285 -37.41 8.16 12.97
CA ASP A 285 -37.12 9.44 13.66
C ASP A 285 -35.64 9.78 14.02
N ASP A 286 -35.03 10.65 13.18
CA ASP A 286 -34.04 11.73 13.50
C ASP A 286 -32.54 11.53 13.06
N PRO A 287 -31.70 12.59 12.91
CA PRO A 287 -31.50 13.37 11.68
C PRO A 287 -30.01 13.63 11.37
N CYS A 288 -29.50 13.31 10.18
CA CYS A 288 -28.18 13.84 9.82
C CYS A 288 -27.96 14.01 8.32
N CYS A 289 -28.78 14.86 7.68
CA CYS A 289 -28.33 15.76 6.59
C CYS A 289 -29.44 16.76 6.21
N ILE A 290 -29.06 18.01 6.01
CA ILE A 290 -29.88 19.23 6.21
C ILE A 290 -30.60 19.71 4.94
N VAL A 291 -31.93 19.90 5.01
CA VAL A 291 -32.67 21.15 4.64
C VAL A 291 -33.90 21.23 5.58
N PRO A 292 -34.21 22.37 6.22
CA PRO A 292 -35.10 22.40 7.38
C PRO A 292 -36.56 22.19 7.00
N ILE A 293 -37.19 21.29 7.74
CA ILE A 293 -38.59 20.94 7.58
C ILE A 293 -39.29 21.35 8.87
N GLU A 294 -39.76 22.59 8.91
CA GLU A 294 -41.05 22.89 9.53
C GLU A 294 -42.16 22.70 8.49
N ARG A 295 -42.11 21.60 7.74
CA ARG A 295 -43.17 21.19 6.81
C ARG A 295 -43.61 19.78 7.14
N ASN A 296 -44.81 19.66 7.69
CA ASN A 296 -45.49 18.38 7.71
C ASN A 296 -45.63 17.89 6.25
N TRP A 297 -44.87 16.87 5.84
CA TRP A 297 -44.84 16.38 4.44
C TRP A 297 -46.08 15.57 4.06
N GLY A 298 -47.04 15.40 4.97
CA GLY A 298 -48.32 14.75 4.65
C GLY A 298 -48.19 13.30 4.17
N LEU A 299 -47.09 12.63 4.52
CA LEU A 299 -46.79 11.26 4.09
C LEU A 299 -47.75 10.21 4.69
N ASP A 300 -48.50 10.58 5.73
CA ASP A 300 -49.53 9.74 6.37
C ASP A 300 -50.68 9.35 5.42
N ASN A 301 -50.80 10.00 4.25
CA ASN A 301 -51.83 9.74 3.24
C ASN A 301 -51.30 9.23 1.88
N MET A 302 -49.99 8.98 1.73
CA MET A 302 -49.40 8.58 0.45
C MET A 302 -49.52 7.06 0.26
N THR A 303 -50.49 6.63 -0.54
CA THR A 303 -50.79 5.20 -0.71
C THR A 303 -49.70 4.40 -1.43
N GLN A 304 -48.74 5.02 -2.14
CA GLN A 304 -47.50 4.40 -2.65
C GLN A 304 -46.42 5.47 -2.94
N PRO A 305 -45.29 5.51 -2.22
CA PRO A 305 -44.24 6.50 -2.48
C PRO A 305 -43.48 6.18 -3.79
N LEU A 306 -43.24 7.21 -4.61
CA LEU A 306 -42.45 7.11 -5.84
C LEU A 306 -41.03 7.65 -5.62
N LEU A 307 -40.03 7.01 -6.22
CA LEU A 307 -38.63 7.38 -6.08
C LEU A 307 -38.01 7.66 -7.45
N ILE A 308 -37.11 8.63 -7.51
CA ILE A 308 -36.31 8.89 -8.72
C ILE A 308 -34.88 8.42 -8.49
N GLY A 309 -34.32 7.66 -9.42
CA GLY A 309 -32.89 7.38 -9.50
C GLY A 309 -32.25 8.22 -10.60
N ILE A 310 -31.14 8.89 -10.33
CA ILE A 310 -30.36 9.66 -11.31
C ILE A 310 -28.99 9.02 -11.44
N ASP A 311 -28.54 8.74 -12.66
CA ASP A 311 -27.21 8.19 -12.96
C ASP A 311 -26.45 9.14 -13.89
N ILE A 312 -25.37 9.74 -13.37
CA ILE A 312 -24.49 10.66 -14.11
C ILE A 312 -23.32 9.86 -14.68
N GLY A 313 -23.44 9.42 -15.92
CA GLY A 313 -22.46 8.55 -16.58
C GLY A 313 -21.43 9.28 -17.43
N THR A 314 -20.61 8.51 -18.15
CA THR A 314 -19.54 9.06 -19.01
C THR A 314 -20.04 9.74 -20.28
N THR A 315 -21.30 9.52 -20.68
CA THR A 315 -21.84 10.06 -21.94
C THR A 315 -23.21 10.70 -21.80
N SER A 316 -23.90 10.46 -20.69
CA SER A 316 -25.25 10.96 -20.45
C SER A 316 -25.64 10.93 -18.98
N THR A 317 -26.57 11.80 -18.59
CA THR A 317 -27.36 11.65 -17.38
C THR A 317 -28.61 10.86 -17.72
N LYS A 318 -28.89 9.81 -16.94
CA LYS A 318 -30.13 9.04 -17.01
C LYS A 318 -30.94 9.28 -15.74
N ALA A 319 -32.26 9.25 -15.86
CA ALA A 319 -33.14 9.24 -14.72
C ALA A 319 -34.19 8.15 -14.89
N VAL A 320 -34.50 7.45 -13.79
CA VAL A 320 -35.53 6.42 -13.71
C VAL A 320 -36.55 6.79 -12.64
N LEU A 321 -37.81 6.43 -12.86
CA LEU A 321 -38.87 6.50 -11.86
C LEU A 321 -39.20 5.08 -11.42
N VAL A 322 -39.20 4.82 -10.11
CA VAL A 322 -39.54 3.52 -9.54
C VAL A 322 -40.60 3.67 -8.45
N ASP A 323 -41.39 2.61 -8.25
CA ASP A 323 -42.28 2.51 -7.10
C ASP A 323 -41.56 2.00 -5.84
N ALA A 324 -42.27 1.97 -4.72
CA ALA A 324 -41.75 1.49 -3.43
C ALA A 324 -41.39 0.00 -3.40
N GLN A 325 -41.79 -0.78 -4.42
CA GLN A 325 -41.44 -2.19 -4.59
C GLN A 325 -40.23 -2.36 -5.53
N GLY A 326 -39.69 -1.27 -6.07
CA GLY A 326 -38.56 -1.26 -7.00
C GLY A 326 -38.95 -1.53 -8.45
N ASN A 327 -40.23 -1.49 -8.81
CA ASN A 327 -40.64 -1.64 -10.20
C ASN A 327 -40.35 -0.36 -10.99
N LEU A 328 -39.76 -0.51 -12.18
CA LEU A 328 -39.48 0.60 -13.09
C LEU A 328 -40.77 1.09 -13.76
N LEU A 329 -41.10 2.37 -13.57
CA LEU A 329 -42.26 3.03 -14.15
C LEU A 329 -41.93 3.87 -15.39
N GLY A 330 -40.68 4.32 -15.51
CA GLY A 330 -40.20 5.03 -16.69
C GLY A 330 -38.74 5.44 -16.59
N GLU A 331 -38.17 5.84 -17.72
CA GLU A 331 -36.79 6.32 -17.81
C GLU A 331 -36.66 7.45 -18.84
N ALA A 332 -35.63 8.28 -18.67
CA ALA A 332 -35.24 9.29 -19.64
C ALA A 332 -33.72 9.51 -19.58
N SER A 333 -33.14 10.03 -20.66
CA SER A 333 -31.70 10.33 -20.72
C SER A 333 -31.40 11.63 -21.47
N GLN A 334 -30.29 12.26 -21.11
CA GLN A 334 -29.72 13.42 -21.78
C GLN A 334 -28.22 13.20 -21.99
N GLU A 335 -27.78 13.23 -23.24
CA GLU A 335 -26.36 13.14 -23.58
C GLU A 335 -25.64 14.49 -23.37
N TYR A 336 -24.37 14.40 -23.04
CA TYR A 336 -23.41 15.51 -23.00
C TYR A 336 -22.05 15.04 -23.50
N ARG A 337 -21.16 15.99 -23.74
CA ARG A 337 -19.89 15.75 -24.41
C ARG A 337 -18.78 15.43 -23.42
N THR A 338 -17.98 14.42 -23.74
CA THR A 338 -16.65 14.22 -23.15
C THR A 338 -15.60 14.86 -24.05
N HIS A 339 -14.71 15.62 -23.44
CA HIS A 339 -13.61 16.32 -24.08
C HIS A 339 -12.32 15.51 -23.96
N TYR A 340 -11.57 15.42 -25.05
CA TYR A 340 -10.28 14.73 -25.10
C TYR A 340 -9.21 15.73 -25.58
N PRO A 341 -8.77 16.67 -24.73
CA PRO A 341 -7.86 17.74 -25.14
C PRO A 341 -6.47 17.23 -25.53
N HIS A 342 -6.05 16.09 -24.97
CA HIS A 342 -4.79 15.40 -25.26
C HIS A 342 -5.01 13.89 -25.39
N PRO A 343 -4.06 13.15 -26.03
CA PRO A 343 -4.10 11.69 -26.01
C PRO A 343 -4.13 11.16 -24.57
N ASN A 344 -5.04 10.23 -24.31
CA ASN A 344 -5.32 9.62 -23.00
C ASN A 344 -5.92 10.56 -21.94
N TRP A 345 -6.41 11.74 -22.31
CA TRP A 345 -7.13 12.62 -21.38
C TRP A 345 -8.62 12.56 -21.64
N ALA A 346 -9.42 12.51 -20.58
CA ALA A 346 -10.87 12.59 -20.67
C ALA A 346 -11.42 13.55 -19.62
N GLU A 347 -12.08 14.61 -20.10
CA GLU A 347 -12.58 15.70 -19.28
C GLU A 347 -14.05 15.99 -19.56
N GLN A 348 -14.78 16.48 -18.55
CA GLN A 348 -16.17 16.93 -18.70
C GLN A 348 -16.39 18.25 -17.98
N ASP A 349 -17.26 19.11 -18.52
CA ASP A 349 -17.74 20.29 -17.79
C ASP A 349 -18.75 19.82 -16.71
N PRO A 350 -18.49 20.00 -15.41
CA PRO A 350 -19.42 19.60 -14.35
C PRO A 350 -20.80 20.25 -14.49
N GLU A 351 -20.87 21.43 -15.09
CA GLU A 351 -22.14 22.12 -15.33
C GLU A 351 -23.01 21.39 -16.36
N ASP A 352 -22.43 20.58 -17.26
CA ASP A 352 -23.21 19.75 -18.19
C ASP A 352 -24.01 18.68 -17.45
N TRP A 353 -23.49 18.13 -16.35
CA TRP A 353 -24.22 17.15 -15.52
C TRP A 353 -25.48 17.78 -14.90
N TRP A 354 -25.34 19.00 -14.40
CA TRP A 354 -26.46 19.75 -13.83
C TRP A 354 -27.50 20.13 -14.89
N ARG A 355 -27.04 20.67 -16.03
CA ARG A 355 -27.92 20.98 -17.18
C ARG A 355 -28.66 19.75 -17.67
N ALA A 356 -27.97 18.61 -17.78
CA ALA A 356 -28.57 17.36 -18.22
C ALA A 356 -29.60 16.82 -17.22
N THR A 357 -29.32 16.93 -15.92
CA THR A 357 -30.26 16.58 -14.86
C THR A 357 -31.53 17.44 -14.92
N CYS A 358 -31.38 18.76 -15.05
CA CYS A 358 -32.50 19.68 -15.20
C CYS A 358 -33.33 19.42 -16.47
N ALA A 359 -32.72 18.87 -17.52
CA ALA A 359 -33.41 18.51 -18.76
C ALA A 359 -34.09 17.14 -18.72
N VAL A 360 -33.56 16.18 -17.95
CA VAL A 360 -34.06 14.80 -17.94
C VAL A 360 -35.27 14.62 -17.02
N LEU A 361 -35.29 15.28 -15.87
CA LEU A 361 -36.35 15.10 -14.87
C LEU A 361 -37.74 15.55 -15.34
N PRO A 362 -37.92 16.74 -15.95
CA PRO A 362 -39.24 17.14 -16.45
C PRO A 362 -39.75 16.21 -17.56
N ARG A 363 -38.84 15.68 -18.40
CA ARG A 363 -39.19 14.73 -19.46
C ARG A 363 -39.66 13.39 -18.89
N LEU A 364 -38.96 12.88 -17.87
CA LEU A 364 -39.35 11.66 -17.16
C LEU A 364 -40.75 11.79 -16.54
N LEU A 365 -41.01 12.90 -15.84
CA LEU A 365 -42.30 13.13 -15.18
C LEU A 365 -43.43 13.32 -16.19
N ALA A 366 -43.18 14.04 -17.29
CA ALA A 366 -44.16 14.20 -18.36
C ALA A 366 -44.47 12.87 -19.06
N ALA A 367 -43.46 12.04 -19.34
CA ALA A 367 -43.61 10.75 -20.01
C ALA A 367 -44.39 9.74 -19.14
N THR A 368 -44.21 9.79 -17.82
CA THR A 368 -44.89 8.92 -16.86
C THR A 368 -46.20 9.50 -16.34
N GLN A 369 -46.55 10.74 -16.73
CA GLN A 369 -47.69 11.50 -16.20
C GLN A 369 -47.69 11.59 -14.66
N THR A 370 -46.50 11.67 -14.08
CA THR A 370 -46.29 11.66 -12.63
C THR A 370 -46.34 13.08 -12.07
N ASP A 371 -47.16 13.30 -11.04
CA ASP A 371 -47.15 14.53 -10.26
C ASP A 371 -45.81 14.62 -9.48
N PRO A 372 -45.01 15.69 -9.66
CA PRO A 372 -43.79 15.88 -8.88
C PRO A 372 -44.01 15.81 -7.36
N ALA A 373 -45.20 16.19 -6.87
CA ALA A 373 -45.55 16.12 -5.45
C ALA A 373 -45.66 14.68 -4.91
N ALA A 374 -45.78 13.68 -5.79
CA ALA A 374 -45.82 12.26 -5.41
C ALA A 374 -44.41 11.63 -5.26
N ILE A 375 -43.34 12.37 -5.61
CA ILE A 375 -41.96 11.88 -5.45
C ILE A 375 -41.55 12.01 -3.98
N ALA A 376 -41.34 10.87 -3.34
CA ALA A 376 -40.96 10.76 -1.94
C ALA A 376 -39.44 10.84 -1.73
N GLY A 377 -38.63 10.61 -2.76
CA GLY A 377 -37.17 10.62 -2.65
C GLY A 377 -36.44 10.60 -3.98
N VAL A 378 -35.19 11.06 -3.96
CA VAL A 378 -34.27 11.06 -5.11
C VAL A 378 -32.94 10.44 -4.69
N GLY A 379 -32.53 9.37 -5.38
CA GLY A 379 -31.20 8.76 -5.28
C GLY A 379 -30.31 9.19 -6.44
N ILE A 380 -29.02 9.41 -6.18
CA ILE A 380 -28.06 9.86 -7.19
C ILE A 380 -26.86 8.90 -7.22
N SER A 381 -26.53 8.42 -8.40
CA SER A 381 -25.34 7.66 -8.77
C SER A 381 -24.53 8.48 -9.78
N CYS A 382 -23.22 8.30 -9.78
CA CYS A 382 -22.33 8.97 -10.73
C CYS A 382 -21.13 8.10 -11.08
N GLN A 383 -20.49 8.43 -12.20
CA GLN A 383 -19.19 7.89 -12.59
C GLN A 383 -18.12 8.17 -11.51
N ALA A 384 -17.21 7.21 -11.33
CA ALA A 384 -16.06 7.33 -10.42
C ALA A 384 -14.87 6.47 -10.89
N PRO A 385 -13.62 6.87 -10.60
CA PRO A 385 -13.22 8.12 -9.94
C PRO A 385 -13.43 9.36 -10.83
N THR A 386 -13.71 10.52 -10.23
CA THR A 386 -13.83 11.80 -10.95
C THR A 386 -13.38 12.94 -10.03
N MET A 387 -12.52 13.82 -10.51
CA MET A 387 -11.99 14.96 -9.76
C MET A 387 -12.59 16.26 -10.30
N THR A 388 -13.33 16.99 -9.46
CA THR A 388 -13.83 18.33 -9.78
C THR A 388 -13.14 19.36 -8.89
N ALA A 389 -12.40 20.29 -9.48
CA ALA A 389 -11.78 21.40 -8.76
C ALA A 389 -12.78 22.54 -8.59
N LEU A 390 -13.03 22.96 -7.35
CA LEU A 390 -13.95 24.04 -7.00
C LEU A 390 -13.20 25.23 -6.41
N ASP A 391 -13.72 26.45 -6.60
CA ASP A 391 -13.29 27.61 -5.83
C ASP A 391 -13.94 27.67 -4.43
N HIS A 392 -13.59 28.70 -3.66
CA HIS A 392 -14.15 28.97 -2.33
C HIS A 392 -15.66 29.23 -2.30
N THR A 393 -16.30 29.42 -3.46
CA THR A 393 -17.76 29.59 -3.60
C THR A 393 -18.47 28.32 -4.09
N GLY A 394 -17.72 27.25 -4.33
CA GLY A 394 -18.24 25.97 -4.83
C GLY A 394 -18.43 25.94 -6.34
N GLN A 395 -17.88 26.90 -7.09
CA GLN A 395 -17.97 26.93 -8.55
C GLN A 395 -16.84 26.11 -9.19
N PRO A 396 -17.12 25.30 -10.23
CA PRO A 396 -16.06 24.62 -10.98
C PRO A 396 -15.07 25.60 -11.60
N ILE A 397 -13.79 25.42 -11.32
CA ILE A 397 -12.71 26.26 -11.88
C ILE A 397 -11.91 25.58 -12.99
N TYR A 398 -12.20 24.30 -13.25
CA TYR A 398 -11.58 23.48 -14.28
C TYR A 398 -12.54 22.36 -14.72
N PRO A 399 -12.49 21.87 -15.97
CA PRO A 399 -13.17 20.64 -16.35
C PRO A 399 -12.84 19.49 -15.39
N ALA A 400 -13.81 18.65 -15.08
CA ALA A 400 -13.57 17.49 -14.25
C ALA A 400 -12.74 16.45 -15.00
N LEU A 401 -11.68 15.96 -14.36
CA LEU A 401 -10.93 14.78 -14.82
C LEU A 401 -11.76 13.55 -14.46
N ILE A 402 -12.22 12.80 -15.47
CA ILE A 402 -13.07 11.62 -15.28
C ILE A 402 -12.24 10.34 -15.35
N TRP A 403 -12.77 9.20 -14.90
CA TRP A 403 -12.05 7.92 -14.77
C TRP A 403 -11.33 7.38 -16.02
N LEU A 404 -11.60 7.96 -17.20
CA LEU A 404 -10.95 7.64 -18.47
C LEU A 404 -9.61 8.38 -18.69
N ASP A 405 -9.34 9.43 -17.90
CA ASP A 405 -8.05 10.12 -17.76
C ASP A 405 -7.15 9.35 -16.78
#